data_AF-A0A4S4K1W6-F1
#
_entry.id   AF-A0A4S4K1W6-F1
#
_cell.length_a   1.000
_cell.length_b   1.000
_cell.length_c   1.000
_cell.angle_alpha   90.00
_cell.angle_beta   90.00
_cell.angle_gamma   90.00
#
_symmetry.space_group_name_H-M   'P 1'
#
loop_
_entity.id
_entity.type
_entity.pdbx_description
1 polymer ?
#
loop_
_entity_poly.entity_id
_entity_poly.type
_entity_poly.pdbx_seq_one_letter_code
_entity_poly.pdbx_strand_id
1 'polypeptide(L)'
;MVPRQRCKECGFTFSYDYGLELVRSSTESFRRQIVKHCQGRSIKDVSCDYNLPYTTVKRWFYLYAANQLAEESANQICVDEFALRKGHNYATSVLNVDTGRILAIVRHRKLRSD
;
A
#
# COMPACT_ATOMS: atom_id res chain seq x y z
N MET A 1 3.69 -1.36 -21.80
CA MET A 1 2.60 -1.50 -22.78
C MET A 1 2.20 -0.11 -23.21
N VAL A 2 2.51 0.26 -24.46
CA VAL A 2 2.26 1.62 -24.99
C VAL A 2 0.76 1.79 -25.28
N PRO A 3 0.11 2.91 -24.87
CA PRO A 3 -1.31 3.12 -25.11
C PRO A 3 -1.65 3.16 -26.61
N ARG A 4 -2.72 2.48 -27.01
CA ARG A 4 -3.30 2.60 -28.36
C ARG A 4 -4.13 3.87 -28.44
N GLN A 5 -3.83 4.71 -29.42
CA GLN A 5 -4.52 5.95 -29.72
C GLN A 5 -5.28 5.81 -31.03
N ARG A 6 -6.41 6.51 -31.14
CA ARG A 6 -7.20 6.59 -32.38
C ARG A 6 -7.31 8.06 -32.79
N CYS A 7 -6.86 8.38 -33.99
CA CYS A 7 -7.06 9.70 -34.56
C CYS A 7 -8.57 9.99 -34.68
N LYS A 8 -9.02 11.14 -34.16
CA LYS A 8 -10.43 11.53 -34.20
C LYS A 8 -10.88 11.99 -35.58
N GLU A 9 -9.95 12.39 -36.44
CA GLU A 9 -10.24 12.89 -37.78
C GLU A 9 -10.28 11.77 -38.83
N CYS A 10 -9.24 10.93 -38.88
CA CYS A 10 -9.14 9.87 -39.90
C CYS A 10 -9.40 8.46 -39.37
N GLY A 11 -9.61 8.28 -38.06
CA GLY A 11 -9.88 6.98 -37.45
C GLY A 11 -8.69 6.02 -37.37
N PHE A 12 -7.51 6.41 -37.87
CA PHE A 12 -6.30 5.60 -37.83
C PHE A 12 -5.89 5.28 -36.40
N THR A 13 -5.54 4.01 -36.14
CA THR A 13 -5.12 3.55 -34.82
C THR A 13 -3.61 3.35 -34.79
N PHE A 14 -2.95 3.98 -33.82
CA PHE A 14 -1.50 3.92 -33.67
C PHE A 14 -1.12 3.76 -32.20
N SER A 15 0.12 3.34 -31.96
CA SER A 15 0.72 3.34 -30.62
C SER A 15 1.86 4.34 -30.63
N TYR A 16 1.89 5.25 -29.67
CA TYR A 16 2.96 6.24 -29.54
C TYR A 16 3.49 6.22 -28.11
N ASP A 17 4.80 5.99 -27.97
CA ASP A 17 5.46 6.07 -26.68
C ASP A 17 5.84 7.52 -26.40
N TYR A 18 5.15 8.11 -25.42
CA TYR A 18 5.41 9.48 -24.99
C TYR A 18 6.67 9.60 -24.11
N GLY A 19 7.39 8.51 -23.84
CA GLY A 19 8.55 8.50 -22.93
C GLY A 19 8.17 8.71 -21.46
N LEU A 20 6.90 8.54 -21.11
CA LEU A 20 6.35 8.76 -19.77
C LEU A 20 6.28 7.49 -18.91
N GLU A 21 6.86 6.38 -19.39
CA GLU A 21 6.82 5.08 -18.72
C GLU A 21 5.39 4.64 -18.33
N LEU A 22 4.44 4.92 -19.22
CA LEU A 22 3.03 4.60 -18.98
C LEU A 22 2.81 3.09 -18.96
N VAL A 23 2.26 2.59 -17.85
CA VAL A 23 1.75 1.23 -17.75
C VAL A 23 0.23 1.29 -17.72
N ARG A 24 -0.40 0.86 -18.82
CA ARG A 24 -1.84 0.97 -19.11
C ARG A 24 -2.30 2.43 -19.20
N SER A 25 -2.45 3.11 -18.07
CA SER A 25 -2.98 4.48 -17.96
C SER A 25 -2.34 5.33 -16.86
N SER A 26 -1.27 4.84 -16.21
CA SER A 26 -0.59 5.55 -15.13
C SER A 26 0.92 5.42 -15.23
N THR A 27 1.64 6.49 -14.86
CA THR A 27 3.11 6.45 -14.73
C THR A 27 3.52 5.77 -13.43
N GLU A 28 4.76 5.32 -13.32
CA GLU A 28 5.29 4.82 -12.05
C GLU A 28 5.36 5.91 -10.98
N SER A 29 5.84 7.11 -11.33
CA SER A 29 5.96 8.24 -10.40
C SER A 29 4.61 8.60 -9.78
N PHE A 30 3.54 8.63 -10.58
CA PHE A 30 2.19 8.88 -10.08
C PHE A 30 1.75 7.80 -9.08
N ARG A 31 1.94 6.51 -9.41
CA ARG A 31 1.58 5.41 -8.51
C ARG A 31 2.34 5.49 -7.18
N ARG A 32 3.64 5.79 -7.20
CA ARG A 32 4.48 5.96 -6.00
C ARG A 32 4.02 7.13 -5.14
N GLN A 33 3.67 8.25 -5.76
CA GLN A 33 3.13 9.41 -5.06
C GLN A 33 1.80 9.08 -4.36
N ILE A 34 0.88 8.38 -5.03
CA ILE A 34 -0.37 7.94 -4.42
C ILE A 34 -0.12 7.06 -3.18
N VAL A 35 0.83 6.13 -3.25
CA VAL A 35 1.19 5.29 -2.07
C VAL A 35 1.80 6.13 -0.95
N LYS A 36 2.65 7.11 -1.27
CA LYS A 36 3.18 8.05 -0.26
C LYS A 36 2.06 8.81 0.46
N HIS A 37 1.01 9.21 -0.26
CA HIS A 37 -0.15 9.86 0.35
C HIS A 37 -1.01 8.92 1.21
N CYS A 38 -0.89 7.60 1.06
CA CYS A 38 -1.54 6.64 1.97
C CYS A 38 -0.84 6.55 3.34
N GLN A 39 0.37 7.09 3.50
CA GLN A 39 1.08 7.05 4.79
C GLN A 39 0.31 7.89 5.83
N GLY A 40 -0.10 7.26 6.93
CA GLY A 40 -0.87 7.92 8.00
C GLY A 40 -2.33 8.24 7.64
N ARG A 41 -2.83 7.79 6.48
CA ARG A 41 -4.20 8.04 6.00
C ARG A 41 -4.89 6.74 5.61
N SER A 42 -6.23 6.73 5.58
CA SER A 42 -6.93 5.56 5.06
C SER A 42 -6.83 5.51 3.53
N ILE A 43 -6.72 4.30 2.97
CA ILE A 43 -6.74 4.09 1.50
C ILE A 43 -8.02 4.65 0.88
N LYS A 44 -9.12 4.65 1.63
CA LYS A 44 -10.42 5.20 1.19
C LYS A 44 -10.35 6.71 1.02
N ASP A 45 -9.74 7.43 1.96
CA ASP A 45 -9.64 8.89 1.87
C ASP A 45 -8.80 9.30 0.66
N VAL A 46 -7.65 8.64 0.46
CA VAL A 46 -6.80 8.87 -0.73
C VAL A 46 -7.52 8.52 -2.03
N SER A 47 -8.32 7.45 -2.04
CA SER A 47 -9.16 7.09 -3.19
C SER A 47 -10.17 8.19 -3.53
N CYS A 48 -10.82 8.78 -2.51
CA CYS A 48 -11.75 9.90 -2.70
C CYS A 48 -11.05 11.16 -3.19
N ASP A 49 -9.94 11.57 -2.56
CA ASP A 49 -9.21 12.80 -2.91
C ASP A 49 -8.75 12.82 -4.37
N TYR A 50 -8.29 11.68 -4.87
CA TYR A 50 -7.73 11.56 -6.22
C TYR A 50 -8.75 11.05 -7.25
N ASN A 51 -10.01 10.86 -6.85
CA ASN A 51 -11.07 10.29 -7.68
C ASN A 51 -10.64 8.97 -8.37
N LEU A 52 -9.95 8.11 -7.61
CA LEU A 52 -9.46 6.82 -8.07
C LEU A 52 -10.31 5.69 -7.49
N PRO A 53 -10.56 4.59 -8.22
CA PRO A 53 -11.21 3.42 -7.63
C PRO A 53 -10.41 2.88 -6.43
N TYR A 54 -11.11 2.61 -5.33
CA TYR A 54 -10.50 2.10 -4.09
C TYR A 54 -9.62 0.86 -4.34
N THR A 55 -10.08 -0.05 -5.20
CA THR A 55 -9.36 -1.28 -5.56
C THR A 55 -8.03 -0.99 -6.27
N THR A 56 -7.96 0.09 -7.06
CA THR A 56 -6.74 0.55 -7.74
C THR A 56 -5.73 1.07 -6.72
N VAL A 57 -6.16 1.95 -5.82
CA VAL A 57 -5.28 2.51 -4.77
C VAL A 57 -4.80 1.40 -3.84
N LYS A 58 -5.70 0.50 -3.42
CA LYS A 58 -5.35 -0.68 -2.61
C LYS A 58 -4.31 -1.55 -3.30
N ARG A 59 -4.48 -1.82 -4.60
CA ARG A 59 -3.53 -2.62 -5.38
C ARG A 59 -2.16 -1.95 -5.44
N TRP A 60 -2.10 -0.65 -5.71
CA TRP A 60 -0.82 0.08 -5.72
C TRP A 60 -0.17 0.10 -4.35
N PHE A 61 -0.94 0.35 -3.28
CA PHE A 61 -0.44 0.32 -1.92
C PHE A 61 0.28 -1.00 -1.61
N TYR A 62 -0.36 -2.14 -1.84
CA TYR A 62 0.28 -3.45 -1.58
C TYR A 62 1.43 -3.76 -2.53
N LEU A 63 1.38 -3.30 -3.79
CA LEU A 63 2.48 -3.46 -4.75
C LEU A 63 3.78 -2.81 -4.23
N TYR A 64 3.68 -1.64 -3.60
CA TYR A 64 4.85 -0.91 -3.09
C TYR A 64 5.12 -1.14 -1.60
N ALA A 65 4.17 -1.67 -0.83
CA ALA A 65 4.34 -1.98 0.59
C ALA A 65 5.38 -3.07 0.84
N ALA A 66 5.49 -4.06 -0.06
CA ALA A 66 6.50 -5.12 0.04
C ALA A 66 7.93 -4.57 0.07
N ASN A 67 8.18 -3.43 -0.59
CA ASN A 67 9.48 -2.76 -0.59
C ASN A 67 9.75 -1.94 0.68
N GLN A 68 8.78 -1.81 1.59
CA GLN A 68 8.94 -1.08 2.85
C GLN A 68 9.19 -2.00 4.06
N LEU A 69 9.07 -3.31 3.87
CA LEU A 69 9.47 -4.31 4.87
C LEU A 69 10.97 -4.58 4.71
N ALA A 70 11.79 -3.55 4.96
CA ALA A 70 13.21 -3.79 5.16
C ALA A 70 13.36 -4.58 6.47
N GLU A 71 14.06 -5.71 6.43
CA GLU A 71 14.51 -6.36 7.66
C GLU A 71 15.38 -5.36 8.43
N GLU A 72 14.95 -5.06 9.65
CA GLU A 72 15.61 -4.11 10.52
C GLU A 72 16.09 -4.85 11.76
N SER A 73 17.40 -4.77 12.03
CA SER A 73 17.94 -5.21 13.30
C SER A 73 17.62 -4.16 14.36
N ALA A 74 17.17 -4.63 15.53
CA ALA A 74 16.89 -3.78 16.67
C ALA A 74 17.82 -4.17 17.83
N ASN A 75 18.52 -3.19 18.39
CA ASN A 75 19.29 -3.41 19.62
C ASN A 75 18.36 -3.53 20.83
N GLN A 76 17.24 -2.81 20.79
CA GLN A 76 16.22 -2.83 21.83
C GLN A 76 14.85 -2.94 21.18
N ILE A 77 14.00 -3.77 21.79
CA ILE A 77 12.61 -3.95 21.37
C ILE A 77 11.67 -3.52 22.48
N CYS A 78 10.52 -2.98 22.08
CA CYS A 78 9.39 -2.78 22.97
C CYS A 78 8.26 -3.71 22.53
N VAL A 79 7.57 -4.28 23.52
CA VAL A 79 6.49 -5.24 23.34
C VAL A 79 5.25 -4.68 24.03
N ASP A 80 4.15 -4.60 23.30
CA ASP A 80 2.88 -4.08 23.81
C ASP A 80 1.71 -4.96 23.34
N GLU A 81 0.64 -5.04 24.14
CA GLU A 81 -0.59 -5.76 23.83
C GLU A 81 -1.76 -4.79 23.65
N PHE A 82 -2.45 -4.91 22.51
CA PHE A 82 -3.57 -4.03 22.18
C PHE A 82 -4.77 -4.80 21.63
N ALA A 83 -5.97 -4.27 21.86
CA ALA A 83 -7.20 -4.83 21.31
C ALA A 83 -7.41 -4.41 19.85
N LEU A 84 -7.56 -5.38 18.94
CA LEU A 84 -7.82 -5.16 17.51
C LEU A 84 -9.23 -4.60 17.23
N ARG A 85 -10.21 -5.00 18.06
CA ARG A 85 -11.61 -4.56 17.99
C ARG A 85 -12.29 -4.78 19.34
N LYS A 86 -13.43 -4.11 19.54
CA LYS A 86 -14.33 -4.36 20.69
C LYS A 86 -14.62 -5.88 20.81
N GLY A 87 -14.68 -6.38 22.04
CA GLY A 87 -14.83 -7.82 22.33
C GLY A 87 -13.50 -8.58 22.51
N HIS A 88 -12.47 -7.90 23.02
CA HIS A 88 -11.26 -8.54 23.59
C HIS A 88 -10.49 -9.47 22.63
N ASN A 89 -10.35 -9.05 21.37
CA ASN A 89 -9.45 -9.73 20.42
C ASN A 89 -8.10 -9.04 20.46
N TYR A 90 -7.13 -9.60 21.17
CA TYR A 90 -5.83 -8.96 21.39
C TYR A 90 -4.78 -9.37 20.35
N ALA A 91 -3.84 -8.48 20.12
CA ALA A 91 -2.62 -8.71 19.38
C ALA A 91 -1.44 -8.10 20.14
N THR A 92 -0.28 -8.74 20.01
CA THR A 92 0.99 -8.24 20.50
C THR A 92 1.72 -7.53 19.35
N SER A 93 2.14 -6.29 19.55
CA SER A 93 3.10 -5.62 18.67
C SER A 93 4.51 -5.69 19.25
N VAL A 94 5.50 -5.95 18.39
CA VAL A 94 6.92 -5.81 18.69
C VAL A 94 7.45 -4.68 17.82
N LEU A 95 8.11 -3.69 18.44
CA LEU A 95 8.63 -2.51 17.77
C LEU A 95 10.10 -2.28 18.09
N ASN A 96 10.85 -1.75 17.13
CA ASN A 96 12.20 -1.24 17.35
C ASN A 96 12.09 0.05 18.17
N VAL A 97 12.77 0.09 19.32
CA VAL A 97 12.75 1.26 20.22
C VAL A 97 13.37 2.49 19.55
N ASP A 98 14.44 2.31 18.79
CA ASP A 98 15.22 3.41 18.22
C ASP A 98 14.48 4.12 17.07
N THR A 99 13.74 3.36 16.26
CA THR A 99 13.06 3.87 15.06
C THR A 99 11.55 3.98 15.20
N GLY A 100 10.97 3.35 16.22
CA GLY A 100 9.52 3.22 16.41
C GLY A 100 8.83 2.33 15.36
N ARG A 101 9.59 1.64 14.50
CA ARG A 101 9.02 0.76 13.46
C ARG A 101 8.54 -0.54 14.04
N ILE A 102 7.41 -1.02 13.52
CA ILE A 102 6.84 -2.32 13.89
C ILE A 102 7.67 -3.43 13.22
N LEU A 103 8.24 -4.30 14.05
CA LEU A 103 8.99 -5.48 13.62
C LEU A 103 8.05 -6.68 13.43
N ALA A 104 7.04 -6.82 14.29
CA ALA A 104 6.05 -7.90 14.19
C ALA A 104 4.71 -7.52 14.81
N ILE A 105 3.63 -8.12 14.30
CA ILE A 105 2.31 -8.14 14.94
C ILE A 105 1.87 -9.60 15.03
N VAL A 106 1.71 -10.10 16.26
CA VAL A 106 1.29 -11.47 16.55
C VAL A 106 -0.12 -11.45 17.12
N ARG A 107 -1.06 -12.14 16.46
CA ARG A 107 -2.43 -12.26 16.98
C ARG A 107 -2.51 -13.39 18.00
N HIS A 108 -3.17 -13.14 19.13
CA HIS A 108 -3.45 -14.22 20.09
C HIS A 108 -4.37 -15.25 19.43
N ARG A 109 -3.94 -16.51 19.42
CA ARG A 109 -4.82 -17.64 19.07
C ARG A 109 -5.59 -17.99 20.32
N LYS A 110 -6.92 -18.07 20.24
CA LYS A 110 -7.69 -18.72 21.31
C LYS A 110 -7.23 -20.18 21.35
N LEU A 111 -6.73 -20.63 22.50
CA LEU A 111 -6.53 -22.05 22.73
C LEU A 111 -7.91 -22.72 22.53
N ARG A 112 -7.97 -23.73 21.65
CA ARG A 112 -9.13 -24.62 21.63
C ARG A 112 -9.16 -25.29 23.01
N SER A 113 -10.18 -24.98 23.78
CA SER A 113 -10.59 -25.82 24.90
C SER A 113 -11.22 -27.07 24.31
N ASP A 114 -10.43 -28.14 24.22
CA ASP A 114 -10.94 -29.51 24.08
C ASP A 114 -11.05 -30.13 25.49
#